data_AF-A0A6B9KD13-F1
#
_entry.id   AF-A0A6B9KD13-F1
#
_cell.length_a   1.000
_cell.length_b   1.000
_cell.length_c   1.000
_cell.angle_alpha   90.00
_cell.angle_beta   90.00
_cell.angle_gamma   90.00
#
_symmetry.space_group_name_H-M   'P 1'
#
loop_
_entity.id
_entity.type
_entity.pdbx_description
1 polymer ?
#
loop_
_entity_poly.entity_id
_entity_poly.type
_entity_poly.pdbx_seq_one_letter_code
_entity_poly.pdbx_strand_id
1 'polypeptide(L)'
;MAQTVHPKLPSVLPSAPALQDMNTTAEQVNAGHARVTNPTQTPIFICGLQDCYRLFRTRDGVMAHRKREHDSEDDEDIITWKTNE
;
A
#
# COMPACT_ATOMS: atom_id res chain seq x y z
N MET A 1 -32.24 1.36 -5.35
CA MET A 1 -31.20 2.37 -5.03
C MET A 1 -30.75 2.15 -3.58
N ALA A 2 -29.82 1.24 -3.30
CA ALA A 2 -29.35 0.99 -1.94
C ALA A 2 -28.19 1.94 -1.63
N GLN A 3 -28.43 2.91 -0.75
CA GLN A 3 -27.43 3.88 -0.31
C GLN A 3 -26.52 3.19 0.72
N THR A 4 -25.27 2.91 0.35
CA THR A 4 -24.25 2.40 1.27
C THR A 4 -23.94 3.49 2.31
N VAL A 5 -24.47 3.31 3.52
CA VAL A 5 -24.14 4.16 4.67
C VAL A 5 -22.68 3.89 5.04
N HIS A 6 -21.79 4.84 4.74
CA HIS A 6 -20.40 4.75 5.20
C HIS A 6 -20.36 4.85 6.73
N PRO A 7 -19.82 3.85 7.45
CA PRO A 7 -19.69 3.92 8.90
C PRO A 7 -18.72 5.05 9.26
N LYS A 8 -19.23 6.08 9.97
CA LYS A 8 -18.44 7.21 10.43
C LYS A 8 -17.63 6.80 11.65
N LEU A 9 -16.41 6.35 11.43
CA LEU A 9 -15.48 6.03 12.50
C LEU A 9 -14.99 7.32 13.19
N PRO A 10 -14.84 7.33 14.53
CA PRO A 10 -14.31 8.47 15.26
C PRO A 10 -12.83 8.70 14.92
N SER A 11 -12.39 9.96 14.96
CA SER A 11 -11.00 10.36 14.62
C SER A 11 -9.95 9.71 15.51
N VAL A 12 -10.33 9.26 16.70
CA VAL A 12 -9.50 8.49 17.61
C VAL A 12 -10.34 7.30 18.04
N LEU A 13 -9.94 6.10 17.61
CA LEU A 13 -10.50 4.88 18.16
C LEU A 13 -10.01 4.75 19.60
N PRO A 14 -10.87 4.37 20.56
CA PRO A 14 -10.44 4.14 21.93
C PRO A 14 -9.35 3.06 21.94
N SER A 15 -8.24 3.35 22.59
CA SER A 15 -7.14 2.39 22.72
C SER A 15 -7.61 1.21 23.57
N ALA A 16 -7.88 0.08 22.94
CA ALA A 16 -8.07 -1.18 23.64
C ALA A 16 -6.68 -1.78 23.94
N PRO A 17 -6.45 -2.35 25.13
CA PRO A 17 -5.24 -3.09 25.40
C PRO A 17 -5.12 -4.26 24.42
N ALA A 18 -3.95 -4.43 23.82
CA ALA A 18 -3.69 -5.55 22.93
C ALA A 18 -3.85 -6.85 23.71
N LEU A 19 -4.79 -7.70 23.27
CA LEU A 19 -4.93 -9.04 23.84
C LEU A 19 -3.75 -9.88 23.35
N GLN A 20 -3.06 -10.52 24.29
CA GLN A 20 -2.00 -11.47 23.96
C GLN A 20 -2.63 -12.68 23.27
N ASP A 21 -2.14 -12.97 22.08
CA ASP A 21 -2.56 -14.15 21.33
C ASP A 21 -2.14 -15.43 22.08
N MET A 22 -3.08 -16.35 22.29
CA MET A 22 -2.90 -17.61 23.02
C MET A 22 -2.99 -18.85 22.13
N ASN A 23 -3.26 -18.67 20.83
CA ASN A 23 -3.63 -19.76 19.94
C ASN A 23 -2.79 -19.83 18.65
N THR A 24 -2.11 -18.74 18.29
CA THR A 24 -1.23 -18.70 17.13
C THR A 24 0.07 -19.43 17.49
N THR A 25 0.26 -20.56 16.83
CA THR A 25 1.49 -21.35 16.97
C THR A 25 2.68 -20.62 16.34
N ALA A 26 3.89 -20.85 16.85
CA ALA A 26 5.11 -20.25 16.33
C ALA A 26 5.31 -20.55 14.82
N GLU A 27 4.86 -21.71 14.36
CA GLU A 27 4.86 -22.09 12.94
C GLU A 27 3.92 -21.21 12.10
N GLN A 28 2.74 -20.82 12.62
CA GLN A 28 1.83 -19.90 11.92
C GLN A 28 2.37 -18.46 11.85
N VAL A 29 3.12 -18.03 12.86
CA VAL A 29 3.83 -16.73 12.80
C VAL A 29 4.94 -16.78 11.75
N ASN A 30 5.71 -17.88 11.75
CA ASN A 30 6.83 -18.08 10.83
C ASN A 30 6.41 -18.44 9.40
N ALA A 31 5.15 -18.84 9.19
CA ALA A 31 4.57 -19.11 7.88
C ALA A 31 4.43 -17.86 6.99
N GLY A 32 4.83 -16.68 7.48
CA GLY A 32 5.13 -15.53 6.63
C GLY A 32 3.88 -14.86 6.08
N HIS A 33 3.13 -14.18 6.94
CA HIS A 33 1.99 -13.33 6.54
C HIS A 33 2.39 -12.14 5.65
N ALA A 34 3.68 -11.81 5.60
CA ALA A 34 4.24 -10.88 4.63
C ALA A 34 5.61 -11.39 4.19
N ARG A 35 5.79 -11.56 2.87
CA ARG A 35 7.14 -11.76 2.31
C ARG A 35 7.89 -10.45 2.53
N VAL A 36 8.86 -10.46 3.45
CA VAL A 36 9.85 -9.37 3.58
C VAL A 36 10.73 -9.45 2.34
N THR A 37 10.28 -8.85 1.25
CA THR A 37 11.06 -8.75 0.03
C THR A 37 11.97 -7.53 0.11
N ASN A 38 13.23 -7.71 -0.25
CA ASN A 38 14.15 -6.60 -0.37
C ASN A 38 13.65 -5.64 -1.46
N PRO A 39 13.87 -4.32 -1.30
CA PRO A 39 13.54 -3.32 -2.32
C PRO A 39 14.24 -3.57 -3.67
N THR A 40 15.32 -4.36 -3.69
CA THR A 40 15.97 -4.87 -4.90
C THR A 40 15.18 -5.98 -5.61
N GLN A 41 14.41 -6.77 -4.86
CA GLN A 41 13.59 -7.88 -5.39
C GLN A 41 12.16 -7.45 -5.72
N THR A 42 11.64 -6.44 -5.01
CA THR A 42 10.32 -5.86 -5.28
C THR A 42 10.44 -4.33 -5.34
N PRO A 43 10.79 -3.75 -6.50
CA PRO A 43 10.79 -2.31 -6.65
C PRO A 43 9.37 -1.76 -6.41
N ILE A 44 9.30 -0.68 -5.66
CA ILE A 44 8.06 0.04 -5.39
C ILE A 44 8.04 1.26 -6.29
N PHE A 45 6.99 1.38 -7.09
CA PHE A 45 6.76 2.53 -7.95
C PHE A 45 5.68 3.40 -7.33
N ILE A 46 5.94 4.70 -7.24
CA ILE A 46 5.06 5.66 -6.58
C ILE A 46 4.66 6.71 -7.61
N CYS A 47 3.36 7.03 -7.67
CA CYS A 47 2.88 8.16 -8.45
C CYS A 47 3.31 9.47 -7.77
N GLY A 48 4.18 10.25 -8.42
CA GLY A 48 4.76 11.50 -7.92
C GLY A 48 3.88 12.74 -8.08
N LEU A 49 2.69 12.59 -8.66
CA LEU A 49 1.72 13.69 -8.75
C LEU A 49 1.29 14.15 -7.36
N GLN A 50 1.18 15.48 -7.21
CA GLN A 50 0.73 16.10 -5.96
C GLN A 50 -0.63 15.53 -5.55
N ASP A 51 -0.77 15.21 -4.26
CA ASP A 51 -1.95 14.61 -3.63
C ASP A 51 -2.31 13.16 -4.04
N CYS A 52 -1.50 12.46 -4.86
CA CYS A 52 -1.76 11.05 -5.20
C CYS A 52 -0.95 10.04 -4.38
N TYR A 53 0.37 10.03 -4.54
CA TYR A 53 1.33 9.16 -3.83
C TYR A 53 0.95 7.67 -3.73
N ARG A 54 0.15 7.16 -4.69
CA ARG A 54 -0.25 5.74 -4.71
C ARG A 54 0.94 4.84 -5.03
N LEU A 55 1.00 3.72 -4.32
CA LEU A 55 2.08 2.72 -4.42
C LEU A 55 1.68 1.56 -5.32
N PHE A 56 2.60 1.16 -6.19
CA PHE A 56 2.42 0.08 -7.15
C PHE A 56 3.63 -0.85 -7.16
N ARG A 57 3.39 -2.14 -7.39
CA ARG A 57 4.44 -3.16 -7.52
C ARG A 57 5.04 -3.21 -8.93
N THR A 58 4.37 -2.63 -9.92
CA THR A 58 4.79 -2.64 -11.32
C THR A 58 4.70 -1.24 -11.92
N ARG A 59 5.61 -0.94 -12.85
CA ARG A 59 5.63 0.33 -13.59
C ARG A 59 4.36 0.52 -14.44
N ASP A 60 3.91 -0.56 -15.08
CA ASP A 60 2.65 -0.59 -15.84
C ASP A 60 1.44 -0.21 -14.98
N GLY A 61 1.41 -0.63 -13.71
CA GLY A 61 0.36 -0.27 -12.76
C GLY A 61 0.28 1.23 -12.49
N VAL A 62 1.42 1.91 -12.34
CA VAL A 62 1.49 3.37 -12.18
C VAL A 62 0.99 4.07 -13.44
N MET A 63 1.42 3.61 -14.61
CA MET A 63 1.04 4.21 -15.89
C MET A 63 -0.46 4.09 -16.16
N ALA A 64 -1.02 2.90 -15.94
CA ALA A 64 -2.45 2.67 -16.07
C ALA A 64 -3.26 3.52 -15.08
N HIS A 65 -2.75 3.70 -13.87
CA HIS A 65 -3.36 4.58 -12.87
C HIS A 65 -3.30 6.06 -13.29
N ARG A 66 -2.15 6.53 -13.75
CA ARG A 66 -1.95 7.92 -14.20
C ARG A 66 -2.88 8.29 -15.34
N LYS A 67 -3.01 7.39 -16.33
CA LYS A 67 -3.94 7.55 -17.45
C LYS A 67 -5.41 7.61 -17.03
N ARG A 68 -5.79 6.88 -15.98
CA ARG A 68 -7.19 6.79 -15.53
C ARG A 68 -7.60 7.91 -14.59
N GLU A 69 -6.72 8.31 -13.68
CA GLU A 69 -7.05 9.23 -12.59
C GLU A 69 -6.50 10.65 -12.83
N HIS A 70 -5.48 10.80 -13.67
CA HIS A 70 -4.78 12.08 -13.90
C HIS A 70 -4.70 12.51 -15.37
N ASP A 71 -5.23 11.71 -16.32
CA ASP A 71 -5.21 11.96 -17.78
C ASP A 71 -3.83 12.42 -18.32
N SER A 72 -2.75 11.93 -17.69
CA SER A 72 -1.38 12.34 -17.98
C SER A 72 -0.55 11.10 -18.32
N GLU A 73 0.28 11.20 -19.36
CA GLU A 73 1.11 10.09 -19.86
C GLU A 73 2.61 10.33 -19.61
N ASP A 74 2.98 11.39 -18.88
CA ASP A 74 4.37 11.71 -18.58
C ASP A 74 5.02 10.68 -17.66
N ASP A 75 6.27 10.32 -17.98
CA ASP A 75 7.09 9.39 -17.17
C ASP A 75 7.88 10.12 -16.06
N GLU A 76 7.96 11.45 -16.11
CA GLU A 76 8.90 12.25 -15.30
C GLU A 76 8.61 12.20 -13.79
N ASP A 77 7.34 12.02 -13.41
CA ASP A 77 6.88 12.01 -12.00
C ASP A 77 6.70 10.58 -11.44
N ILE A 78 7.54 9.62 -11.82
CA ILE A 78 7.51 8.27 -11.23
C ILE A 78 8.68 8.08 -10.26
N ILE A 79 8.39 8.18 -8.97
CA ILE A 79 9.39 7.93 -7.92
C ILE A 79 9.54 6.41 -7.80
N THR A 80 10.71 5.89 -8.16
CA THR A 80 11.04 4.47 -7.99
C THR A 80 11.88 4.33 -6.73
N TRP A 81 11.32 3.70 -5.70
CA TRP A 81 12.13 3.35 -4.53
C TRP A 81 13.01 2.15 -4.89
N LYS A 82 14.26 2.45 -5.27
CA LYS A 82 15.38 1.51 -5.22
C LYS A 82 16.27 1.91 -4.04
N THR A 83 16.73 0.95 -3.25
CA THR A 83 17.81 1.24 -2.30
C THR A 83 19.06 1.55 -3.12
N ASN A 84 19.48 2.81 -3.08
CA ASN A 84 20.80 3.20 -3.54
C ASN A 84 21.80 2.48 -2.65
N GLU A 85 22.73 1.74 -3.25
CA GLU A 85 23.93 1.25 -2.57
C GLU A 85 24.84 2.42 -2.17
#